data_AF-A0AAE6W3B9-F1
#
_entry.id   AF-A0AAE6W3B9-F1
#
_cell.length_a   1.000
_cell.length_b   1.000
_cell.length_c   1.000
_cell.angle_alpha   90.00
_cell.angle_beta   90.00
_cell.angle_gamma   90.00
#
_symmetry.space_group_name_H-M   'P 1'
#
loop_
_entity.id
_entity.type
_entity.pdbx_description
1 polymer ?
#
loop_
_entity_poly.entity_id
_entity_poly.type
_entity_poly.pdbx_seq_one_letter_code
_entity_poly.pdbx_strand_id
1 'polypeptide(L)'
;MDDIKTRLKDFLKATRMTREELARRSGVKKSQIDKWLSTVPMPDSRVKFFELIMKDCGYTAPEAPAEIRVRIHPSQWEKFKLEADLHGLTVNEWTVSVLDAHASIPCKRR
;
A
#
# COMPACT_ATOMS: atom_id res chain seq x y z
N MET A 1 4.55 2.23 -11.96
CA MET A 1 5.52 1.29 -12.57
C MET A 1 5.74 0.20 -11.54
N ASP A 2 4.82 -0.76 -11.51
CA ASP A 2 4.72 -1.79 -10.47
C ASP A 2 5.76 -2.90 -10.72
N ASP A 3 6.98 -2.66 -10.23
CA ASP A 3 8.02 -3.68 -10.27
C ASP A 3 7.60 -4.83 -9.35
N ILE A 4 7.39 -6.02 -9.92
CA ILE A 4 7.04 -7.24 -9.20
C ILE A 4 7.98 -7.50 -8.00
N LYS A 5 9.24 -7.04 -8.04
CA LYS A 5 10.17 -7.17 -6.91
C LYS A 5 9.72 -6.34 -5.72
N THR A 6 9.14 -5.16 -5.94
CA THR A 6 8.57 -4.31 -4.88
C THR A 6 7.35 -4.99 -4.27
N ARG A 7 6.41 -5.46 -5.10
CA ARG A 7 5.22 -6.20 -4.64
C ARG A 7 5.58 -7.46 -3.85
N LEU A 8 6.63 -8.18 -4.26
CA LEU A 8 7.13 -9.37 -3.55
C LEU A 8 7.81 -9.00 -2.22
N LYS A 9 8.54 -7.89 -2.15
CA LYS A 9 9.12 -7.39 -0.89
C LYS A 9 8.02 -6.99 0.10
N ASP A 10 6.98 -6.32 -0.38
CA ASP A 10 5.85 -5.89 0.46
C ASP A 10 5.03 -7.09 0.93
N PHE A 11 4.84 -8.10 0.07
CA PHE A 11 4.27 -9.38 0.44
C PHE A 11 5.03 -10.08 1.58
N LEU A 12 6.36 -10.16 1.49
CA LEU A 12 7.18 -10.77 2.53
C LEU A 12 7.06 -10.01 3.86
N LYS A 13 6.97 -8.67 3.82
CA LYS A 13 6.73 -7.85 5.01
C LYS A 13 5.34 -8.08 5.60
N ALA A 14 4.29 -8.04 4.78
CA ALA A 14 2.91 -8.16 5.21
C ALA A 14 2.59 -9.54 5.81
N THR A 15 3.12 -10.60 5.20
CA THR A 15 2.92 -11.98 5.66
C THR A 15 3.90 -12.43 6.74
N ARG A 16 4.87 -11.57 7.12
CA ARG A 16 6.02 -11.91 7.98
C ARG A 16 6.79 -13.15 7.51
N MET A 17 6.72 -13.48 6.22
CA MET A 17 7.36 -14.65 5.66
C MET A 17 8.83 -14.34 5.34
N THR A 18 9.73 -15.24 5.72
CA THR A 18 11.16 -15.08 5.41
C THR A 18 11.45 -15.46 3.96
N ARG A 19 12.57 -14.94 3.42
CA ARG A 19 13.06 -15.34 2.09
C ARG A 19 13.41 -16.82 2.02
N GLU A 20 13.77 -17.42 3.16
CA GLU A 20 14.04 -18.86 3.28
C GLU A 20 12.76 -19.69 3.16
N GLU A 21 11.69 -19.25 3.81
CA GLU A 21 10.38 -19.90 3.69
C GLU A 21 9.82 -19.77 2.26
N LEU A 22 10.00 -18.60 1.62
CA LEU A 22 9.66 -18.41 0.22
C LEU A 22 10.49 -19.33 -0.71
N ALA A 23 11.79 -19.49 -0.45
CA ALA A 23 12.66 -20.42 -1.15
C ALA A 23 12.18 -21.86 -1.05
N ARG A 24 11.84 -22.29 0.18
CA ARG A 24 11.31 -23.63 0.46
C ARG A 24 10.00 -23.89 -0.30
N ARG A 25 9.05 -22.94 -0.27
CA ARG A 25 7.77 -23.04 -0.98
C ARG A 25 7.90 -22.99 -2.49
N SER A 26 8.90 -22.28 -3.00
CA SER A 26 9.11 -22.11 -4.44
C SER A 26 9.99 -23.19 -5.08
N GLY A 27 10.61 -24.04 -4.25
CA GLY A 27 11.59 -25.04 -4.70
C GLY A 27 12.86 -24.40 -5.28
N VAL A 28 13.22 -23.21 -4.81
CA VAL A 28 14.35 -22.42 -5.32
C VAL A 28 15.32 -22.13 -4.20
N LYS A 29 16.63 -22.11 -4.49
CA LYS A 29 17.64 -21.73 -3.49
C LYS A 29 17.45 -20.28 -3.05
N LYS A 30 17.63 -20.01 -1.75
CA LYS A 30 17.58 -18.65 -1.17
C LYS A 30 18.42 -17.64 -1.97
N SER A 31 19.64 -18.02 -2.34
CA SER A 31 20.55 -17.18 -3.13
C SER A 31 20.00 -16.75 -4.48
N GLN A 32 19.12 -17.56 -5.09
CA GLN A 32 18.48 -17.23 -6.35
C GLN A 32 17.32 -16.25 -6.16
N ILE A 33 16.59 -16.36 -5.05
CA ILE A 33 15.60 -15.34 -4.66
C ILE A 33 16.29 -14.00 -4.37
N ASP A 34 17.40 -14.01 -3.64
CA ASP A 34 18.17 -12.80 -3.38
C ASP A 34 18.69 -12.16 -4.70
N LYS A 35 19.13 -12.97 -5.67
CA LYS A 35 19.53 -12.50 -7.01
C LYS A 35 18.37 -11.84 -7.78
N TRP A 36 17.19 -12.45 -7.77
CA TRP A 36 16.00 -11.90 -8.42
C TRP A 36 15.51 -10.60 -7.75
N LEU A 37 15.65 -10.49 -6.43
CA LEU A 37 15.28 -9.29 -5.68
C LEU A 37 16.31 -8.16 -5.77
N SER A 38 17.55 -8.48 -6.19
CA SER A 38 18.66 -7.54 -6.34
C SER A 38 18.72 -6.94 -7.74
N THR A 39 19.20 -7.71 -8.72
CA THR A 39 19.64 -7.17 -10.02
C THR A 39 19.21 -8.03 -11.20
N VAL A 40 18.91 -9.32 -10.98
CA VAL A 40 18.58 -10.25 -12.06
C VAL A 40 17.09 -10.11 -12.43
N PRO A 41 16.74 -10.01 -13.73
CA PRO A 41 15.35 -10.09 -14.16
C PRO A 41 14.77 -11.46 -13.81
N MET A 42 13.58 -11.46 -13.22
CA MET A 42 12.90 -12.69 -12.85
C MET A 42 12.25 -13.30 -14.11
N PRO A 43 12.38 -14.62 -14.35
CA PRO A 43 11.67 -15.26 -15.46
C PRO A 43 10.15 -15.14 -15.30
N ASP A 44 9.42 -14.92 -16.40
CA ASP A 44 7.96 -14.74 -16.39
C ASP A 44 7.20 -15.91 -15.74
N SER A 45 7.70 -17.14 -15.91
CA SER A 45 7.14 -18.33 -15.26
C SER A 45 7.21 -18.25 -13.73
N ARG A 46 8.28 -17.64 -13.21
CA ARG A 46 8.46 -17.42 -11.76
C ARG A 46 7.66 -16.23 -11.26
N VAL A 47 7.51 -15.18 -12.07
CA VAL A 47 6.60 -14.06 -11.79
C VAL A 47 5.17 -14.59 -11.57
N LYS A 48 4.63 -15.36 -12.54
CA LYS A 48 3.29 -15.96 -12.43
C LYS A 48 3.14 -16.86 -11.20
N PHE A 49 4.17 -17.62 -10.88
CA PHE A 49 4.17 -18.50 -9.71
C PHE A 49 4.12 -17.71 -8.39
N PHE A 50 4.89 -16.62 -8.27
CA PHE A 50 4.82 -15.76 -7.08
C PHE A 50 3.49 -15.03 -6.99
N GLU A 51 2.92 -14.57 -8.10
CA GLU A 51 1.59 -13.97 -8.10
C GLU A 51 0.51 -14.97 -7.64
N LEU A 52 0.62 -16.24 -8.03
CA LEU A 52 -0.23 -17.31 -7.53
C LEU A 52 -0.07 -17.53 -6.03
N ILE A 53 1.16 -17.57 -5.51
CA ILE A 53 1.42 -17.68 -4.07
C ILE A 53 0.85 -16.48 -3.31
N MET A 54 1.05 -15.27 -3.83
CA MET A 54 0.53 -14.04 -3.22
C MET A 54 -0.99 -14.08 -3.15
N LYS A 55 -1.65 -14.50 -4.23
CA LYS A 55 -3.11 -14.67 -4.28
C LYS A 55 -3.60 -15.74 -3.30
N ASP A 56 -2.92 -16.89 -3.24
CA ASP A 56 -3.27 -18.01 -2.34
C ASP A 56 -3.12 -17.63 -0.87
N CYS A 57 -2.09 -16.83 -0.54
CA CYS A 57 -1.90 -16.28 0.80
C CYS A 57 -2.83 -15.10 1.12
N GLY A 58 -3.78 -14.76 0.24
CA GLY A 58 -4.70 -13.65 0.43
C GLY A 58 -4.04 -12.26 0.41
N TYR A 59 -2.83 -12.14 -0.14
CA TYR A 59 -2.17 -10.85 -0.28
C TYR A 59 -2.81 -10.08 -1.43
N THR A 60 -3.70 -9.16 -1.06
CA THR A 60 -4.04 -8.03 -1.90
C THR A 60 -2.88 -7.04 -1.79
N ALA A 61 -2.25 -6.70 -2.93
CA ALA A 61 -1.37 -5.53 -2.95
C ALA A 61 -2.14 -4.36 -2.31
N PRO A 62 -1.51 -3.51 -1.48
CA PRO A 62 -2.18 -2.34 -0.95
C PRO A 62 -2.79 -1.61 -2.15
N GLU A 63 -4.13 -1.59 -2.20
CA GLU A 63 -4.82 -0.89 -3.27
C GLU A 63 -4.25 0.53 -3.30
N ALA A 64 -4.08 1.08 -4.51
CA ALA A 64 -3.75 2.49 -4.66
C ALA A 64 -4.61 3.29 -3.66
N PRO A 65 -4.03 4.23 -2.89
CA PRO A 65 -4.72 4.87 -1.78
C PRO A 65 -6.10 5.30 -2.25
N ALA A 66 -7.14 4.80 -1.57
CA ALA A 66 -8.51 4.97 -2.02
C ALA A 66 -8.78 6.45 -2.32
N GLU A 67 -9.00 6.79 -3.60
CA GLU A 67 -9.23 8.16 -4.01
C GLU A 67 -10.66 8.57 -3.62
N ILE A 68 -10.78 9.30 -2.51
CA ILE A 68 -12.07 9.81 -2.03
C ILE A 68 -12.41 11.10 -2.77
N ARG A 69 -13.33 11.03 -3.74
CA ARG A 69 -13.86 12.22 -4.42
C ARG A 69 -15.09 12.75 -3.69
N VAL A 70 -14.91 13.80 -2.91
CA VAL A 70 -16.02 14.49 -2.22
C VAL A 70 -16.59 15.58 -3.14
N ARG A 71 -17.90 15.52 -3.41
CA ARG A 71 -18.60 16.62 -4.09
C ARG A 71 -18.97 17.67 -3.07
N ILE A 72 -18.36 18.85 -3.20
CA ILE A 72 -18.57 19.98 -2.28
C ILE A 72 -19.29 21.10 -3.05
N HIS A 73 -20.29 21.71 -2.41
CA HIS A 73 -20.96 22.88 -2.97
C HIS A 73 -20.00 24.10 -2.97
N PRO A 74 -20.01 24.98 -3.99
CA PRO A 74 -19.04 26.09 -4.08
C PRO A 74 -18.99 27.00 -2.83
N SER A 75 -20.13 27.23 -2.18
CA SER A 75 -20.19 28.03 -0.94
C SER A 75 -19.52 27.37 0.29
N GLN A 76 -19.35 26.05 0.28
CA GLN A 76 -18.63 25.33 1.33
C GLN A 76 -17.13 25.28 1.01
N TRP A 77 -16.77 25.28 -0.28
CA TRP A 77 -15.37 25.31 -0.73
C TRP A 77 -14.61 26.55 -0.25
N GLU A 78 -15.26 27.71 -0.20
CA GLU A 78 -14.65 28.94 0.32
C GLU A 78 -14.31 28.83 1.81
N LYS A 79 -15.16 28.16 2.60
CA LYS A 79 -14.89 27.90 4.03
C LYS A 79 -13.70 26.96 4.21
N PHE A 80 -13.61 25.92 3.38
CA PHE A 80 -12.48 25.00 3.39
C PHE A 80 -11.16 25.69 3.05
N LYS A 81 -11.18 26.61 2.07
CA LYS A 81 -10.00 27.42 1.74
C LYS A 81 -9.58 28.33 2.88
N LEU A 82 -10.53 29.03 3.47
CA LEU A 82 -10.27 29.94 4.58
C LEU A 82 -9.67 29.19 5.78
N GLU A 83 -10.26 28.05 6.14
CA GLU A 83 -9.80 27.24 7.26
C GLU A 83 -8.43 26.60 6.96
N ALA A 84 -8.20 26.12 5.74
CA ALA A 84 -6.88 25.62 5.37
C ALA A 84 -5.79 26.71 5.46
N ASP A 85 -6.10 27.93 4.99
CA ASP A 85 -5.20 29.09 5.04
C ASP A 85 -4.89 29.52 6.48
N LEU A 86 -5.90 29.50 7.37
CA LEU A 86 -5.71 29.76 8.80
C LEU A 86 -4.73 28.78 9.47
N HIS A 87 -4.69 27.53 8.99
CA HIS A 87 -3.77 26.50 9.48
C HIS A 87 -2.45 26.49 8.69
N GLY A 88 -2.28 27.37 7.69
CA GLY A 88 -1.09 27.42 6.83
C GLY A 88 -0.92 26.18 5.95
N LEU A 89 -2.01 25.47 5.66
CA LEU A 89 -2.03 24.21 4.92
C LEU A 89 -2.78 24.35 3.60
N THR A 90 -2.51 23.46 2.65
CA THR A 90 -3.41 23.30 1.50
C THR A 90 -4.72 22.63 1.93
N VAL A 91 -5.80 22.85 1.17
CA VAL A 91 -7.11 22.24 1.48
C VAL A 91 -7.02 20.71 1.58
N ASN A 92 -6.17 20.07 0.78
CA ASN A 92 -5.96 18.62 0.84
C ASN A 92 -5.26 18.20 2.14
N GLU A 93 -4.17 18.87 2.51
CA GLU A 93 -3.43 18.55 3.74
C GLU A 93 -4.29 18.81 4.99
N TRP A 94 -5.02 19.92 5.00
CA TRP A 94 -5.97 20.23 6.05
C TRP A 94 -7.07 19.15 6.15
N THR A 95 -7.62 18.71 5.01
CA THR A 95 -8.66 17.65 4.99
C THR A 95 -8.11 16.33 5.54
N VAL A 96 -6.89 15.95 5.18
CA VAL A 96 -6.25 14.73 5.71
C VAL A 96 -6.03 14.83 7.22
N SER A 97 -5.55 15.98 7.70
CA SER A 97 -5.33 16.24 9.14
C SER A 97 -6.64 16.17 9.94
N VAL A 98 -7.71 16.77 9.42
CA VAL A 98 -9.05 16.71 10.03
C VAL A 98 -9.60 15.29 10.05
N LEU A 99 -9.43 14.53 8.96
CA LEU A 99 -9.85 13.12 8.90
C LEU A 99 -9.07 12.25 9.90
N ASP A 100 -7.77 12.46 10.04
CA ASP A 100 -6.92 11.73 10.99
C ASP A 100 -7.27 12.07 12.44
N ALA A 101 -7.52 13.36 12.73
CA ALA A 101 -8.01 13.82 14.02
C ALA A 101 -9.37 13.21 14.37
N HIS A 102 -10.29 13.12 13.41
CA HIS A 102 -11.60 12.49 13.60
C HIS A 102 -11.50 10.96 13.78
N ALA A 103 -10.64 10.28 13.02
CA ALA A 103 -10.42 8.84 13.14
C ALA A 103 -9.77 8.46 14.48
N SER A 104 -8.98 9.37 15.05
CA SER A 104 -8.35 9.21 16.35
C SER A 104 -9.31 9.35 17.54
N ILE A 105 -10.53 9.83 17.33
CA ILE A 105 -11.55 9.91 18.37
C ILE A 105 -12.09 8.49 18.62
N PRO A 106 -11.97 7.91 19.83
CA PRO A 106 -12.49 6.59 20.11
C PRO A 106 -14.01 6.59 19.97
N CYS A 107 -14.52 5.96 18.90
CA CYS A 107 -15.94 5.69 18.73
C CYS A 107 -16.42 4.82 19.89
N LYS A 108 -17.15 5.39 20.85
CA LYS A 108 -17.93 4.59 21.81
C LYS A 108 -18.94 3.79 21.00
N ARG A 109 -18.72 2.48 20.88
CA ARG A 109 -19.75 1.55 20.38
C ARG A 109 -20.97 1.71 21.29
N ARG A 110 -22.07 2.22 20.73
CA ARG A 110 -23.39 2.20 21.36
C ARG A 110 -24.06 0.86 21.09
#